data_AF-A0A382TC63-F1
#
_entry.id   AF-A0A382TC63-F1
#
_cell.length_a   1.000
_cell.length_b   1.000
_cell.length_c   1.000
_cell.angle_alpha   90.00
_cell.angle_beta   90.00
_cell.angle_gamma   90.00
#
_symmetry.space_group_name_H-M   'P 1'
#
loop_
_entity.id
_entity.type
_entity.pdbx_description
1 polymer ?
#
loop_
_entity_poly.entity_id
_entity_poly.type
_entity_poly.pdbx_seq_one_letter_code
_entity_poly.pdbx_strand_id
1 'polypeptide(L)' 'MNLARFTFLQSLTLLSFVLPTGLLQAEIGLSAVFGDHMVLQRDLSLPVWGWADPGEEITITFADQ' A
#
# COMPACT_ATOMS: atom_id res chain seq x y z
N MET A 1 17.77 5.99 44.11
CA MET A 1 16.42 5.62 43.63
C MET A 1 15.96 6.44 42.40
N ASN A 2 16.88 7.01 41.60
CA ASN A 2 16.50 7.84 40.43
C ASN A 2 17.07 7.33 39.09
N LEU A 3 18.10 6.47 39.13
CA LEU A 3 18.76 5.95 37.93
C LEU A 3 17.87 4.95 37.15
N ALA A 4 17.19 4.05 37.88
CA ALA A 4 16.23 3.10 37.30
C ALA A 4 14.99 3.77 36.70
N ARG A 5 14.62 4.97 37.17
CA ARG A 5 13.52 5.76 36.62
C ARG A 5 13.90 6.40 35.29
N PHE A 6 15.14 6.88 35.16
CA PHE A 6 15.65 7.50 33.94
C PHE A 6 15.82 6.49 32.80
N THR A 7 16.36 5.29 33.08
CA THR A 7 16.48 4.21 32.08
C THR A 7 15.12 3.67 31.65
N PHE A 8 14.14 3.64 32.57
CA PHE A 8 12.76 3.26 32.26
C PHE A 8 12.05 4.29 31.38
N LEU A 9 12.22 5.58 31.64
CA LEU A 9 11.70 6.65 30.79
C LEU A 9 12.35 6.64 29.39
N GLN A 10 13.66 6.38 29.29
CA GLN A 10 14.35 6.29 28.00
C GLN A 10 13.92 5.08 27.16
N SER A 11 13.72 3.92 27.79
CA SER A 11 13.24 2.72 27.10
C SER A 11 11.79 2.86 26.63
N LEU A 12 10.95 3.60 27.37
CA LEU A 12 9.59 3.92 26.94
C LEU A 12 9.56 4.84 25.71
N THR A 13 10.45 5.83 25.64
CA THR A 13 10.57 6.73 24.47
C THR A 13 11.05 5.99 23.22
N LEU A 14 12.01 5.07 23.37
CA LEU A 14 12.50 4.24 22.26
C LEU A 14 11.43 3.28 21.73
N LEU A 15 10.62 2.71 22.63
CA LEU A 15 9.52 1.81 22.24
C LEU A 15 8.47 2.53 21.40
N SER A 16 8.13 3.79 21.73
CA SER A 16 7.16 4.57 20.97
C SER A 16 7.55 4.85 19.52
N PHE A 17 8.84 4.88 19.17
CA PHE A 17 9.31 5.18 17.81
C PHE A 17 9.25 3.95 16.88
N VAL A 18 9.24 2.75 17.44
CA VAL A 18 9.27 1.48 16.67
C VAL A 18 7.86 0.99 16.29
N LEU A 19 6.81 1.43 17.00
CA LEU A 19 5.49 0.82 16.88
C LEU A 19 4.59 1.18 15.67
N PRO A 20 4.77 2.23 14.85
CA PRO A 20 3.73 2.57 13.87
C PRO A 20 3.94 2.00 12.45
N THR A 21 4.95 1.19 12.15
CA THR A 21 5.25 0.78 10.75
C THR A 21 4.22 -0.15 10.11
N GLY A 22 3.38 -0.84 10.90
CA GLY A 22 2.40 -1.81 10.40
C GLY A 22 1.01 -1.25 10.05
N LEU A 23 0.76 0.05 10.26
CA LEU A 23 -0.56 0.66 10.02
C LEU A 23 -0.64 1.46 8.70
N LEU A 24 0.44 1.50 7.92
CA LEU A 24 0.42 2.09 6.59
C LEU A 24 -0.09 1.04 5.59
N GLN A 25 -1.39 1.04 5.35
CA GLN A 25 -1.99 0.29 4.26
C GLN A 25 -1.89 1.14 2.99
N ALA A 26 -0.95 0.78 2.10
CA ALA A 26 -0.93 1.32 0.74
C ALA A 26 -2.09 0.67 -0.02
N GLU A 27 -3.14 1.43 -0.29
CA GLU A 27 -4.27 0.97 -1.10
C GLU A 27 -3.93 1.16 -2.58
N ILE A 28 -3.91 0.07 -3.34
CA ILE A 28 -3.73 0.11 -4.79
C ILE A 28 -4.99 0.74 -5.39
N GLY A 29 -4.86 1.97 -5.89
CA GLY A 29 -5.95 2.69 -6.56
C GLY A 29 -5.91 2.49 -8.07
N LEU A 30 -6.99 1.94 -8.65
CA LEU A 30 -7.21 1.97 -10.09
C LEU A 30 -7.78 3.32 -10.54
N SER A 31 -7.55 3.67 -11.81
CA SER A 31 -8.21 4.81 -12.45
C SER A 31 -9.73 4.69 -12.38
N ALA A 32 -10.43 5.82 -12.23
CA ALA A 32 -11.90 5.88 -12.16
C ALA A 32 -12.63 5.34 -13.41
N VAL A 33 -11.90 5.17 -14.53
CA VAL A 33 -12.46 4.49 -15.71
C VAL A 33 -12.75 3.02 -15.40
N PHE A 34 -12.04 2.41 -14.43
CA PHE A 34 -12.20 1.03 -14.00
C PHE A 34 -13.30 0.86 -12.94
N GLY A 35 -14.38 0.12 -13.23
CA GLY A 35 -15.50 -0.12 -12.31
C GLY A 35 -16.48 -1.21 -12.76
N ASP A 36 -17.65 -1.28 -12.12
CA ASP A 36 -18.68 -2.27 -12.47
C ASP A 36 -19.29 -1.99 -13.87
N HIS A 37 -19.59 -3.06 -14.62
CA HIS A 37 -20.31 -3.00 -15.90
C HIS A 37 -19.58 -2.26 -17.02
N MET A 38 -18.27 -2.10 -16.90
CA MET A 38 -17.46 -1.57 -18.00
C MET A 38 -17.40 -2.49 -19.20
N VAL A 39 -17.11 -1.88 -20.34
CA VAL A 39 -16.82 -2.57 -21.59
C VAL A 39 -15.41 -2.22 -22.06
N LEU A 40 -14.67 -3.23 -22.52
CA LEU A 40 -13.40 -3.02 -23.22
C LEU A 40 -13.67 -2.92 -24.72
N GLN A 41 -13.03 -1.96 -25.38
CA GLN A 41 -13.16 -1.82 -26.82
C GLN A 41 -12.37 -2.93 -27.51
N ARG A 42 -13.04 -3.71 -28.35
CA ARG A 42 -12.43 -4.78 -29.15
C ARG A 42 -11.52 -4.22 -30.23
N ASP A 43 -10.54 -5.03 -30.62
CA ASP A 43 -9.66 -4.81 -31.77
C ASP A 43 -8.83 -3.51 -31.69
N LEU A 44 -8.61 -3.01 -30.47
CA LEU A 44 -7.75 -1.86 -30.18
C LEU A 44 -6.75 -2.19 -29.07
N SER A 45 -5.64 -1.44 -29.05
CA SER A 45 -4.66 -1.53 -27.98
C SER A 45 -5.22 -0.94 -26.69
N LEU A 46 -5.12 -1.67 -25.57
CA LEU A 46 -5.67 -1.30 -24.26
C LEU A 46 -4.55 -1.03 -23.26
N PRO A 47 -4.01 0.20 -23.20
CA PRO A 47 -2.97 0.54 -22.22
C PRO A 47 -3.56 0.59 -20.80
N VAL A 48 -2.99 -0.18 -19.89
CA VAL A 48 -3.30 -0.15 -18.45
C VAL A 48 -2.30 0.76 -17.75
N TRP A 49 -2.79 1.67 -16.90
CA TRP A 49 -1.97 2.66 -16.19
C TRP A 49 -2.46 2.83 -14.74
N GLY A 50 -1.54 3.17 -13.84
CA GLY A 50 -1.81 3.33 -12.42
C GLY A 50 -0.54 3.68 -11.66
N TRP A 51 -0.65 3.76 -10.33
CA TRP A 51 0.46 3.99 -9.42
C TRP A 51 0.70 2.71 -8.61
N ALA A 52 1.96 2.37 -8.36
CA ALA A 52 2.37 1.23 -7.55
C ALA A 52 3.69 1.55 -6.85
N ASP A 53 3.95 0.87 -5.74
CA ASP A 53 5.20 1.05 -5.00
C ASP A 53 6.37 0.35 -5.70
N PRO A 54 7.61 0.81 -5.49
CA PRO A 54 8.79 0.15 -6.07
C PRO A 54 8.90 -1.31 -5.64
N GLY A 55 8.94 -2.23 -6.62
CA GLY A 55 9.10 -3.67 -6.38
C GLY A 55 7.78 -4.43 -6.18
N GLU A 56 6.64 -3.75 -6.32
CA GLU A 56 5.33 -4.38 -6.24
C GLU A 56 5.04 -5.27 -7.47
N GLU A 57 4.60 -6.50 -7.22
CA GLU A 57 4.23 -7.45 -8.27
C GLU A 57 2.81 -7.14 -8.76
N ILE A 58 2.68 -6.85 -10.05
CA ILE A 58 1.41 -6.48 -10.68
C ILE A 58 1.00 -7.58 -11.66
N THR A 59 -0.16 -8.20 -11.42
CA THR A 59 -0.77 -9.17 -12.34
C THR A 59 -1.97 -8.55 -13.03
N ILE A 60 -2.01 -8.63 -14.36
CA ILE A 60 -3.15 -8.17 -15.19
C ILE A 60 -3.77 -9.40 -15.83
N THR A 61 -5.08 -9.57 -15.69
CA THR A 61 -5.83 -10.65 -16.33
C THR A 61 -7.11 -10.09 -16.92
N PHE A 62 -7.31 -10.31 -18.22
CA PHE A 62 -8.59 -10.14 -18.88
C PHE A 62 -9.24 -11.52 -18.91
N ALA A 63 -10.44 -11.68 -18.34
CA ALA A 63 -11.04 -12.98 -18.04
C ALA A 63 -11.15 -13.92 -19.27
N ASP A 64 -12.25 -13.85 -20.02
CA ASP A 64 -12.46 -14.63 -21.25
C ASP A 64 -12.19 -13.78 -22.52
N GLN A 65 -11.32 -12.77 -22.42
CA GLN A 65 -10.91 -11.90 -23.53
C GLN A 65 -9.44 -12.11 -23.88
#